data_AF-A0A523PW03-F1
#
_entry.id   AF-A0A523PW03-F1
#
_cell.length_a   1.000
_cell.length_b   1.000
_cell.length_c   1.000
_cell.angle_alpha   90.00
_cell.angle_beta   90.00
_cell.angle_gamma   90.00
#
_symmetry.space_group_name_H-M   'P 1'
#
loop_
_entity.id
_entity.type
_entity.pdbx_description
1 polymer ?
#
loop_
_entity_poly.entity_id
_entity_poly.type
_entity_poly.pdbx_seq_one_letter_code
_entity_poly.pdbx_strand_id
1 'polypeptide(L)' 'ELFANGTPRPENEPAAHRHMLEQHEVVLGIDLARGEASAEAWTCDFSADYVRINADYRT' A
#
# COMPACT_ATOMS: atom_id res chain seq x y z
N GLU A 1 5.59 0.03 11.90
CA GLU A 1 4.57 1.07 12.13
C GLU A 1 5.05 2.39 11.53
N LEU A 2 4.37 2.92 10.52
CA LEU A 2 4.78 4.14 9.81
C LEU A 2 4.09 5.41 10.35
N PHE A 3 3.01 5.26 11.10
CA PHE A 3 2.20 6.34 11.62
C PHE A 3 1.53 5.90 12.92
N ALA A 4 1.53 6.76 13.93
CA ALA A 4 0.82 6.52 15.19
C ALA A 4 0.45 7.83 15.87
N ASN A 5 -0.73 7.87 16.51
CA ASN A 5 -1.15 9.00 17.35
C ASN A 5 -1.02 10.38 16.67
N GLY A 6 -1.36 10.46 15.38
CA GLY A 6 -1.29 11.71 14.61
C GLY A 6 0.12 12.08 14.11
N THR A 7 1.13 11.25 14.39
CA THR A 7 2.53 11.55 14.06
C THR A 7 3.10 10.54 13.06
N PRO A 8 3.69 10.99 11.94
CA PRO A 8 4.43 10.11 11.04
C PRO A 8 5.77 9.68 11.65
N ARG A 9 6.23 8.47 11.30
CA ARG A 9 7.52 7.90 11.72
C ARG A 9 8.45 7.70 10.51
N PRO A 10 9.02 8.78 9.95
CA PRO A 10 9.87 8.71 8.76
C PRO A 10 11.11 7.84 8.96
N GLU A 11 11.59 7.66 10.20
CA GLU A 11 12.69 6.77 10.54
C GLU A 11 12.46 5.30 10.11
N ASN A 12 11.20 4.90 9.94
CA ASN A 12 10.81 3.55 9.54
C ASN A 12 10.63 3.38 8.02
N GLU A 13 10.73 4.47 7.25
CA GLU A 13 10.56 4.46 5.78
C GLU A 13 11.52 3.48 5.07
N PRO A 14 12.83 3.41 5.40
CA PRO A 14 13.74 2.47 4.75
C PRO A 14 13.33 0.99 4.95
N ALA A 15 12.79 0.65 6.12
CA ALA A 15 12.33 -0.70 6.40
C ALA A 15 11.04 -1.04 5.64
N ALA A 16 10.10 -0.09 5.53
CA ALA A 16 8.89 -0.26 4.74
C ALA A 16 9.19 -0.37 3.25
N HIS A 17 10.09 0.46 2.72
CA HIS A 17 10.53 0.38 1.33
C HIS A 17 11.11 -1.01 1.01
N ARG A 18 11.99 -1.53 1.88
CA ARG A 18 12.55 -2.87 1.72
C ARG A 18 11.46 -3.95 1.72
N HIS A 19 10.51 -3.86 2.65
CA HIS A 19 9.38 -4.78 2.70
C HIS A 19 8.54 -4.78 1.42
N MET A 20 8.28 -3.60 0.83
CA MET A 20 7.52 -3.50 -0.42
C MET A 20 8.26 -4.06 -1.64
N LEU A 21 9.59 -4.00 -1.67
CA LEU A 21 10.39 -4.52 -2.79
C LEU A 21 10.66 -6.02 -2.70
N GLU A 22 10.82 -6.56 -1.49
CA GLU A 22 11.23 -7.95 -1.28
C GLU A 22 10.05 -8.93 -1.26
N GLN A 23 8.82 -8.45 -1.08
CA GLN A 23 7.64 -9.29 -0.95
C GLN A 23 6.76 -9.17 -2.21
N HIS A 24 6.22 -10.30 -2.67
CA HIS A 24 5.25 -10.31 -3.77
C HIS A 24 3.86 -9.84 -3.32
N GLU A 25 3.55 -9.99 -2.03
CA GLU A 25 2.29 -9.60 -1.41
C GLU A 25 2.59 -8.57 -0.30
N VAL A 26 1.88 -7.44 -0.34
CA VAL A 26 2.04 -6.35 0.63
C VAL A 26 0.78 -6.22 1.44
N VAL A 27 0.89 -6.41 2.76
CA VAL A 27 -0.22 -6.27 3.69
C VAL A 27 -0.16 -4.91 4.37
N LEU A 28 -1.21 -4.10 4.19
CA LEU A 28 -1.36 -2.80 4.84
C LEU A 28 -2.40 -2.88 5.96
N GLY A 29 -1.95 -2.74 7.20
CA GLY A 29 -2.81 -2.63 8.37
C GLY A 29 -3.11 -1.18 8.71
N ILE A 30 -4.40 -0.84 8.85
CA ILE A 30 -4.86 0.48 9.28
C ILE A 30 -5.79 0.30 10.48
N ASP A 31 -5.38 0.84 11.63
CA ASP A 31 -6.24 0.97 12.81
C ASP A 31 -6.77 2.39 12.90
N LEU A 32 -8.10 2.53 12.92
CA LEU A 32 -8.78 3.81 13.03
C LEU A 32 -9.07 4.21 14.49
N ALA A 33 -8.94 3.28 15.45
CA ALA A 33 -9.29 3.50 16.85
C ALA A 33 -10.72 4.04 17.05
N ARG A 34 -11.70 3.50 16.30
CA ARG A 34 -13.10 3.96 16.26
C ARG A 34 -14.14 2.87 16.55
N GLY A 35 -13.72 1.73 17.11
CA GLY A 35 -14.59 0.61 17.45
C GLY A 35 -14.01 -0.72 16.98
N GLU A 36 -14.86 -1.74 16.86
CA GLU A 36 -14.45 -3.12 16.53
C GLU A 36 -14.77 -3.53 15.09
N ALA A 37 -15.40 -2.63 14.31
CA ALA A 37 -15.72 -2.92 12.91
C ALA A 37 -14.43 -3.08 12.08
N SER A 38 -14.42 -4.08 11.20
CA SER A 38 -13.31 -4.35 10.29
C SER A 38 -13.81 -4.62 8.88
N ALA A 39 -12.94 -4.35 7.91
CA ALA A 39 -13.14 -4.68 6.50
C ALA A 39 -11.77 -5.00 5.88
N GLU A 40 -11.78 -5.83 4.85
CA GLU A 40 -10.60 -6.20 4.08
C GLU A 40 -10.87 -5.94 2.60
N ALA A 41 -9.86 -5.43 1.91
CA ALA A 41 -9.92 -5.15 0.48
C ALA A 41 -8.62 -5.60 -0.17
N TRP A 42 -8.76 -6.20 -1.35
CA TRP A 42 -7.64 -6.66 -2.17
C TRP A 42 -7.42 -5.72 -3.33
N THR A 43 -6.17 -5.37 -3.58
CA THR A 43 -5.76 -4.53 -4.71
C THR A 43 -4.35 -4.92 -5.13
N CYS A 44 -3.92 -4.40 -6.28
CA CYS A 44 -2.55 -4.51 -6.76
C CYS A 44 -1.89 -3.13 -6.86
N ASP A 45 -0.59 -3.13 -7.17
CA ASP A 45 0.16 -1.94 -7.53
C ASP A 45 -0.29 -1.33 -8.86
N PHE A 46 0.15 -0.11 -9.12
CA PHE A 46 -0.10 0.59 -10.37
C PHE A 46 1.17 0.60 -11.23
N SER A 47 1.28 -0.38 -12.11
CA SER A 47 2.48 -0.64 -12.89
C SER A 47 2.50 0.11 -14.23
N ALA A 48 3.71 0.33 -14.78
CA ALA A 48 3.87 0.87 -16.13
C ALA A 48 3.26 -0.04 -17.20
N ASP A 49 3.26 -1.35 -16.97
CA ASP A 49 2.64 -2.32 -17.86
C ASP A 49 1.12 -2.20 -17.89
N TYR A 50 0.48 -1.91 -16.75
CA TYR A 50 -0.95 -1.60 -16.73
C TYR A 50 -1.26 -0.43 -17.66
N VAL A 51 -0.45 0.64 -17.59
CA VAL A 51 -0.60 1.81 -18.48
C VAL A 51 -0.44 1.39 -19.94
N ARG A 52 0.64 0.68 -20.29
CA ARG A 52 0.91 0.24 -21.66
C ARG A 52 -0.22 -0.61 -22.25
N ILE A 53 -0.74 -1.58 -21.48
CA ILE A 53 -1.83 -2.46 -21.93
C ILE A 53 -3.11 -1.67 -22.20
N ASN A 54 -3.41 -0.67 -21.37
CA ASN A 54 -4.66 0.08 -21.46
C ASN A 54 -4.55 1.40 -22.26
N ALA A 55 -3.35 1.87 -22.58
CA ALA A 55 -3.14 3.10 -23.35
C ALA A 55 -3.58 2.95 -24.81
N ASP A 56 -3.48 1.75 -25.37
CA ASP A 56 -3.78 1.46 -26.78
C ASP A 56 -5.26 1.11 -27.04
N TYR A 57 -6.17 1.49 -26.13
CA TYR A 57 -7.61 1.16 -26.24
C TYR A 57 -8.35 1.85 -27.38
N ARG A 58 -7.68 2.71 -28.17
CA ARG A 58 -8.21 3.35 -29.38
C ARG A 58 -7.17 3.30 -30.51
N THR A 59 -7.20 2.21 -31.28
CA THR A 59 -6.99 2.28 -32.75
C THR A 59 -8.18 1.66 -33.45
#